data_AF-A0A8C6V8E4-F1
#
_entry.id   AF-A0A8C6V8E4-F1
#
_cell.length_a   1.000
_cell.length_b   1.000
_cell.length_c   1.000
_cell.angle_alpha   90.00
_cell.angle_beta   90.00
_cell.angle_gamma   90.00
#
_symmetry.space_group_name_H-M   'P 1'
#
loop_
_entity.id
_entity.type
_entity.pdbx_description
1 polymer ?
#
loop_
_entity_poly.entity_id
_entity_poly.type
_entity_poly.pdbx_seq_one_letter_code
_entity_poly.pdbx_strand_id
1 'polypeptide(L)'
;MSELEKGMVTIIKAFHKYSGHKCKLKKAELKELINKEMSHFIQSINENETLDELFADLDQNGDLEIDFQEFITLIAMVTSACHELFDKKHEQRCGTS
;
A
#
# COMPACT_ATOMS: atom_id res chain seq x y z
N MET A 1 22.88 -7.60 -2.52
CA MET A 1 21.52 -7.59 -1.96
C MET A 1 20.71 -8.67 -2.64
N SER A 2 20.10 -9.54 -1.84
CA SER A 2 19.06 -10.48 -2.23
C SER A 2 17.83 -9.75 -2.79
N GLU A 3 16.95 -10.48 -3.48
CA GLU A 3 15.70 -9.90 -4.01
C GLU A 3 14.80 -9.35 -2.90
N LEU A 4 14.78 -10.00 -1.72
CA LEU A 4 14.02 -9.52 -0.57
C LEU A 4 14.55 -8.17 -0.07
N GLU A 5 15.87 -8.03 0.09
CA GLU A 5 16.50 -6.77 0.49
C GLU A 5 16.24 -5.67 -0.55
N LYS A 6 16.28 -5.98 -1.84
CA LYS A 6 15.93 -5.03 -2.91
C LYS A 6 14.46 -4.60 -2.81
N GLY A 7 13.55 -5.53 -2.53
CA GLY A 7 12.13 -5.25 -2.31
C GLY A 7 11.91 -4.29 -1.13
N MET A 8 12.53 -4.57 0.02
CA MET A 8 12.48 -3.69 1.19
C MET A 8 13.02 -2.28 0.88
N VAL A 9 14.17 -2.18 0.22
CA VAL A 9 14.74 -0.89 -0.21
C VAL A 9 13.81 -0.16 -1.19
N THR A 10 13.09 -0.89 -2.03
CA THR A 10 12.15 -0.31 -3.00
C THR A 10 10.93 0.28 -2.29
N ILE A 11 10.38 -0.41 -1.30
CA ILE A 11 9.27 0.08 -0.46
C ILE A 11 9.68 1.38 0.26
N ILE A 12 10.88 1.39 0.86
CA ILE A 12 11.42 2.58 1.54
C ILE A 12 11.57 3.74 0.54
N LYS A 13 12.17 3.50 -0.63
CA LYS A 13 12.33 4.54 -1.66
C LYS A 13 10.99 5.09 -2.14
N ALA A 14 9.99 4.23 -2.32
CA ALA A 14 8.64 4.66 -2.69
C ALA A 14 8.08 5.59 -1.61
N PHE A 15 8.12 5.22 -0.33
CA PHE A 15 7.66 6.10 0.76
C PHE A 15 8.35 7.47 0.72
N HIS A 16 9.69 7.48 0.70
CA HIS A 16 10.48 8.71 0.70
C HIS A 16 10.23 9.61 -0.51
N LYS A 17 9.88 9.03 -1.67
CA LYS A 17 9.54 9.79 -2.88
C LYS A 17 8.30 10.66 -2.69
N TYR A 18 7.31 10.21 -1.92
CA TYR A 18 6.06 10.93 -1.71
C TYR A 18 6.02 11.69 -0.38
N SER A 19 6.73 11.23 0.66
CA SER A 19 6.74 11.87 1.99
C SER A 19 7.62 13.13 2.05
N GLY A 20 8.40 13.38 0.99
CA GLY A 20 9.34 14.49 0.90
C GLY A 20 10.28 14.57 2.10
N HIS A 21 10.54 15.79 2.57
CA HIS A 21 11.48 16.07 3.66
C HIS A 21 10.95 15.78 5.07
N LYS A 22 9.64 15.57 5.23
CA LYS A 22 9.02 15.37 6.54
C LYS A 22 8.96 13.92 6.99
N CYS A 23 9.32 12.99 6.10
CA CYS A 23 9.24 11.54 6.35
C CYS A 23 7.85 11.08 6.81
N LYS A 24 6.80 11.80 6.39
CA LYS A 24 5.39 11.48 6.61
C LYS A 24 4.58 11.84 5.37
N LEU A 25 3.50 11.12 5.11
CA LEU A 25 2.60 11.35 4.00
C LEU A 25 1.33 12.05 4.47
N LYS A 26 0.99 13.15 3.83
CA LYS A 26 -0.34 13.74 3.91
C LYS A 26 -1.30 12.97 3.03
N LYS A 27 -2.59 13.15 3.29
CA LYS A 27 -3.68 12.54 2.53
C LYS A 27 -3.56 12.69 1.00
N ALA A 28 -3.16 13.87 0.53
CA ALA A 28 -2.95 14.11 -0.91
C ALA A 28 -1.75 13.31 -1.47
N GLU A 29 -0.66 13.19 -0.70
CA GLU A 29 0.54 12.44 -1.07
C GLU A 29 0.26 10.93 -1.06
N LEU A 30 -0.51 10.45 -0.08
CA LEU A 30 -1.01 9.07 -0.03
C LEU A 30 -1.88 8.74 -1.25
N LYS A 31 -2.80 9.63 -1.62
CA LYS A 31 -3.63 9.48 -2.83
C LYS A 31 -2.77 9.35 -4.09
N GLU A 32 -1.75 10.19 -4.21
CA GLU A 32 -0.86 10.17 -5.36
C GLU A 32 -0.03 8.88 -5.41
N LEU A 33 0.49 8.42 -4.27
CA LEU A 33 1.25 7.19 -4.14
C LEU A 33 0.40 5.99 -4.59
N ILE A 34 -0.80 5.83 -4.05
CA ILE A 34 -1.69 4.72 -4.38
C ILE A 34 -2.01 4.70 -5.87
N ASN A 35 -2.40 5.85 -6.43
CA ASN A 35 -2.80 5.93 -7.83
C ASN A 35 -1.62 5.75 -8.81
N LYS A 36 -0.38 6.03 -8.42
CA LYS A 36 0.79 5.90 -9.30
C LYS A 36 1.53 4.57 -9.16
N GLU A 37 1.70 4.09 -7.93
CA GLU A 37 2.52 2.90 -7.64
C GLU A 37 1.67 1.63 -7.46
N MET A 38 0.37 1.77 -7.15
CA MET A 38 -0.51 0.63 -6.82
C MET A 38 -1.75 0.53 -7.70
N SER A 39 -1.80 1.22 -8.84
CA SER A 39 -2.97 1.25 -9.74
C SER A 39 -3.45 -0.10 -10.27
N HIS A 40 -2.59 -1.11 -10.26
CA HIS A 40 -2.94 -2.48 -10.65
C HIS A 40 -3.50 -3.33 -9.49
N PHE A 41 -3.26 -2.93 -8.25
CA PHE A 41 -3.69 -3.66 -7.05
C PHE A 41 -4.86 -2.98 -6.36
N ILE A 42 -4.91 -1.65 -6.40
CA ILE A 42 -5.98 -0.82 -5.85
C ILE A 42 -6.62 -0.09 -7.03
N GLN A 43 -7.93 -0.26 -7.21
CA GLN A 43 -8.68 0.54 -8.19
C GLN A 43 -8.50 2.01 -7.85
N SER A 44 -8.24 2.85 -8.86
CA SER A 44 -7.89 4.24 -8.62
C SER A 44 -8.86 4.92 -7.65
N ILE A 45 -8.31 5.50 -6.58
CA ILE A 45 -9.10 6.18 -5.56
C ILE A 45 -9.47 7.55 -6.13
N ASN A 46 -10.66 7.62 -6.73
CA ASN A 46 -11.22 8.85 -7.28
C ASN A 46 -12.13 9.54 -6.26
N GLU A 47 -12.82 8.75 -5.44
CA GLU A 47 -13.72 9.21 -4.39
C GLU A 47 -12.90 9.66 -3.18
N ASN A 48 -13.24 10.83 -2.64
CA ASN A 48 -12.59 11.33 -1.43
C ASN A 48 -13.00 10.46 -0.24
N GLU A 49 -14.26 10.03 -0.13
CA GLU A 49 -14.75 9.23 1.00
C GLU A 49 -13.94 7.95 1.25
N THR A 50 -13.62 7.18 0.20
CA THR A 50 -12.78 5.97 0.32
C THR A 50 -11.34 6.30 0.73
N LEU A 51 -10.80 7.43 0.28
CA LEU A 51 -9.49 7.89 0.74
C LEU A 51 -9.54 8.33 2.21
N ASP A 52 -10.64 8.97 2.63
CA ASP A 52 -10.85 9.47 3.97
C ASP A 52 -10.91 8.31 4.97
N GLU A 53 -11.68 7.27 4.65
CA GLU A 53 -11.76 6.04 5.45
C GLU A 53 -10.40 5.34 5.52
N LEU A 54 -9.74 5.11 4.38
CA LEU A 54 -8.42 4.49 4.37
C LEU A 54 -7.39 5.30 5.16
N PHE A 55 -7.43 6.62 5.05
CA PHE A 55 -6.51 7.48 5.79
C PHE A 55 -6.78 7.38 7.29
N ALA A 56 -8.05 7.40 7.71
CA ALA A 56 -8.42 7.24 9.11
C ALA A 56 -8.04 5.86 9.68
N ASP A 57 -8.13 4.81 8.86
CA ASP A 57 -7.71 3.46 9.24
C ASP A 57 -6.19 3.33 9.39
N LEU A 58 -5.41 4.12 8.62
CA LEU A 58 -3.95 4.09 8.68
C LEU A 58 -3.37 5.04 9.74
N ASP A 59 -3.98 6.21 9.97
CA ASP A 59 -3.54 7.22 10.95
C ASP A 59 -3.91 6.78 12.39
N GLN A 60 -3.17 5.80 12.88
CA GLN A 60 -3.41 5.18 14.19
C GLN A 60 -3.07 6.10 15.35
N ASN A 61 -2.14 7.03 15.13
CA ASN A 61 -1.70 7.97 16.14
C ASN A 61 -2.55 9.27 16.18
N GLY A 62 -3.32 9.55 15.11
CA GLY A 62 -4.27 10.65 15.02
C GLY A 62 -3.63 12.02 14.75
N ASP A 63 -2.43 12.06 14.16
CA ASP A 63 -1.70 13.31 13.86
C ASP A 63 -2.00 13.88 12.48
N LEU A 64 -2.90 13.24 11.72
CA LEU A 64 -3.30 13.62 10.37
C LEU A 64 -2.17 13.51 9.33
N GLU A 65 -1.14 12.72 9.62
CA GLU A 65 -0.06 12.35 8.72
C GLU A 65 0.18 10.82 8.83
N ILE A 66 0.72 10.21 7.78
CA ILE A 66 1.02 8.77 7.76
C ILE A 66 2.54 8.60 7.82
N ASP A 67 3.04 8.03 8.91
CA ASP A 67 4.46 7.69 9.03
C ASP A 67 4.82 6.38 8.30
N PHE A 68 6.08 5.98 8.38
CA PHE A 68 6.53 4.77 7.68
C PHE A 68 5.91 3.47 8.25
N GLN A 69 5.63 3.43 9.55
CA GLN A 69 5.03 2.27 10.21
C GLN A 69 3.54 2.14 9.85
N GLU A 70 2.84 3.25 9.75
CA GLU A 70 1.46 3.29 9.26
C GLU A 70 1.41 2.92 7.77
N PHE A 71 2.36 3.43 6.97
CA PHE A 71 2.49 3.07 5.56
C PHE A 71 2.79 1.58 5.34
N ILE A 72 3.68 0.95 6.12
CA ILE A 72 3.97 -0.47 5.92
C ILE A 72 2.76 -1.36 6.25
N THR A 73 1.85 -0.88 7.09
CA THR A 73 0.58 -1.56 7.37
C THR A 73 -0.28 -1.64 6.11
N LEU A 74 -0.39 -0.56 5.33
CA LEU A 74 -1.03 -0.59 4.01
C LEU A 74 -0.38 -1.62 3.08
N ILE A 75 0.96 -1.62 2.99
CA ILE A 75 1.70 -2.56 2.13
C ILE A 75 1.42 -4.00 2.55
N ALA A 76 1.43 -4.29 3.85
CA ALA A 76 1.13 -5.61 4.37
C ALA A 76 -0.29 -6.03 4.01
N MET A 77 -1.29 -5.18 4.24
CA MET A 77 -2.69 -5.46 3.90
C MET A 77 -2.88 -5.75 2.41
N VAL A 78 -2.34 -4.91 1.53
CA VAL A 78 -2.44 -5.09 0.08
C VAL A 78 -1.72 -6.36 -0.37
N THR A 79 -0.52 -6.63 0.18
CA THR A 79 0.25 -7.83 -0.15
C THR A 79 -0.48 -9.10 0.28
N SER A 80 -1.06 -9.13 1.49
CA SER A 80 -1.86 -10.25 1.98
C SER A 80 -3.12 -10.46 1.13
N ALA A 81 -3.86 -9.40 0.81
CA ALA A 81 -5.04 -9.50 -0.05
C ALA A 81 -4.67 -10.01 -1.45
N CYS A 82 -3.54 -9.57 -2.01
CA CYS A 82 -3.03 -10.08 -3.28
C CYS A 82 -2.63 -11.55 -3.19
N HIS A 83 -1.96 -11.97 -2.11
CA HIS A 83 -1.57 -13.36 -1.92
C HIS A 83 -2.79 -14.29 -1.93
N GLU A 84 -3.87 -13.92 -1.24
CA GLU A 84 -5.13 -14.68 -1.28
C GLU A 84 -5.75 -14.75 -2.70
N LEU A 85 -5.65 -13.66 -3.48
CA LEU A 85 -6.11 -13.65 -4.87
C LEU A 85 -5.26 -14.54 -5.78
N PHE A 86 -3.96 -14.65 -5.51
CA PHE A 86 -3.06 -15.55 -6.22
C PHE A 86 -3.32 -17.02 -5.85
N ASP A 87 -3.60 -17.31 -4.58
CA ASP A 87 -3.93 -18.67 -4.12
C ASP A 87 -5.30 -19.14 -4.67
N LYS A 88 -6.30 -18.24 -4.73
CA LYS A 88 -7.60 -18.54 -5.38
C LYS A 88 -7.47 -18.83 -6.88
N LYS A 89 -6.47 -18.26 -7.57
CA LYS A 89 -6.14 -18.62 -8.97
C LYS A 89 -5.39 -19.96 -9.08
N HIS A 90 -4.72 -20.40 -8.02
CA HIS A 90 -4.05 -21.70 -7.96
C HIS A 90 -5.03 -22.85 -7.70
N GLU A 91 -6.12 -22.62 -6.96
CA GLU A 91 -7.18 -23.63 -6.77
C GLU A 91 -7.96 -23.95 -8.05
N GLN A 92 -8.10 -23.00 -8.98
CA GLN A 92 -8.67 -23.27 -10.31
C GLN A 92 -7.72 -24.03 -11.25
N ARG A 93 -6.44 -24.16 -10.90
CA ARG A 93 -5.43 -24.83 -11.73
C ARG A 93 -4.99 -26.19 -11.18
N CYS A 94 -5.41 -26.54 -9.97
CA CYS A 94 -5.13 -27.85 -9.36
C CYS A 94 -6.39 -28.55 -8.80
N GLY A 95 -7.57 -28.28 -9.38
CA GLY A 95 -8.82 -28.90 -8.97
C GLY A 95 -9.65 -29.39 -10.17
N THR A 96 -9.33 -30.58 -10.68
CA THR A 96 -10.29 -31.67 -10.87
C THR A 96 -9.52 -32.94 -11.29
N SER A 97 -9.21 -33.77 -10.31
CA SER A 97 -9.12 -35.22 -10.46
C SER A 97 -9.67 -35.85 -9.20
#